data_AF-A0A661QAE4-F1
#
_entry.id   AF-A0A661QAE4-F1
#
_cell.length_a   1.000
_cell.length_b   1.000
_cell.length_c   1.000
_cell.angle_alpha   90.00
_cell.angle_beta   90.00
_cell.angle_gamma   90.00
#
_symmetry.space_group_name_H-M   'P 1'
#
loop_
_entity.id
_entity.type
_entity.pdbx_description
1 polymer ?
#
loop_
_entity_poly.entity_id
_entity_poly.type
_entity_poly.pdbx_seq_one_letter_code
_entity_poly.pdbx_strand_id
1 'polypeptide(L)' 'MLPPYGLFGGNPGKVGNNLIFQSSQKRQMPGKFSEQLNKGDIIRIEIPGGGSYGTTPSPEKK' A
#
# COMPACT_ATOMS: atom_id res chain seq x y z
N MET A 1 -6.02 -0.07 -7.68
CA MET A 1 -5.40 1.17 -7.15
C MET A 1 -4.34 1.63 -8.12
N LEU A 2 -4.14 2.94 -8.25
CA LEU A 2 -3.15 3.53 -9.15
C LEU A 2 -1.86 3.80 -8.36
N PRO A 3 -0.73 3.15 -8.69
CA PRO A 3 0.53 3.40 -8.00
C PRO A 3 1.08 4.79 -8.37
N PRO A 4 1.79 5.46 -7.44
CA PRO A 4 2.60 6.62 -7.79
C PRO A 4 3.62 6.25 -8.88
N TYR A 5 3.66 7.04 -9.95
CA TYR A 5 4.50 6.75 -11.11
C TYR A 5 5.98 6.99 -10.81
N GLY A 6 6.84 6.21 -11.45
CA GLY A 6 8.27 6.48 -11.52
C GLY A 6 8.58 7.54 -12.56
N LEU A 7 9.76 8.17 -12.44
CA LEU A 7 10.25 9.19 -13.37
C LEU A 7 11.54 8.72 -14.05
N PHE A 8 11.72 9.06 -15.33
CA PHE A 8 12.93 8.78 -16.12
C PHE A 8 13.42 7.32 -16.09
N GLY A 9 12.49 6.36 -16.23
CA GLY A 9 12.81 4.93 -16.17
C GLY A 9 12.80 4.33 -14.77
N GLY A 10 12.38 5.10 -13.76
CA GLY A 10 12.13 4.59 -12.41
C GLY A 10 10.89 3.71 -12.31
N ASN A 11 10.86 2.87 -11.27
CA ASN A 11 9.78 1.93 -11.01
C ASN A 11 8.61 2.61 -10.27
N PRO A 12 7.37 2.14 -10.46
CA PRO A 12 6.21 2.62 -9.71
C PRO A 12 6.36 2.33 -8.21
N GLY A 13 5.79 3.22 -7.40
CA GLY A 13 5.72 3.06 -5.94
C GLY A 13 4.71 1.99 -5.53
N LYS A 14 4.83 1.53 -4.28
CA LYS A 14 3.81 0.63 -3.69
C LYS A 14 2.51 1.40 -3.48
N VAL A 15 1.38 0.77 -3.82
CA VAL A 15 0.05 1.29 -3.49
C VAL A 15 -0.20 1.21 -1.99
N GLY A 16 -1.03 2.12 -1.48
CA GLY A 16 -1.52 2.02 -0.11
C GLY A 16 -2.46 0.84 0.06
N ASN A 17 -2.79 0.49 1.30
CA ASN A 17 -3.70 -0.60 1.60
C ASN A 17 -4.39 -0.38 2.94
N ASN A 18 -5.72 -0.54 2.95
CA ASN A 18 -6.54 -0.36 4.15
C ASN A 18 -7.06 -1.72 4.60
N LEU A 19 -6.75 -2.10 5.83
CA LEU A 19 -7.15 -3.39 6.41
C LEU A 19 -7.89 -3.16 7.71
N ILE A 20 -8.98 -3.90 7.89
CA ILE A 20 -9.70 -4.02 9.16
C ILE A 20 -9.54 -5.46 9.63
N PHE A 21 -9.13 -5.63 10.88
CA PHE A 21 -9.11 -6.90 11.58
C PHE A 21 -10.22 -6.89 12.62
N GLN A 22 -11.18 -7.79 12.42
CA GLN A 22 -12.38 -7.94 13.24
C GLN A 22 -12.46 -9.39 13.71
N SER A 23 -12.23 -9.63 14.99
CA SER A 23 -12.09 -10.97 15.54
C SER A 23 -11.04 -11.78 14.75
N SER A 24 -11.42 -12.88 14.11
CA SER A 24 -10.57 -13.73 13.27
C SER A 24 -10.62 -13.37 11.77
N GLN A 25 -11.35 -12.32 11.37
CA GLN A 25 -11.47 -11.92 9.98
C GLN A 25 -10.57 -10.73 9.63
N LYS A 26 -9.94 -10.83 8.46
CA LYS A 26 -9.19 -9.75 7.83
C LYS A 26 -9.94 -9.29 6.59
N ARG A 27 -10.30 -8.00 6.57
CA ARG A 27 -11.02 -7.38 5.46
C ARG A 27 -10.15 -6.32 4.80
N GLN A 28 -10.01 -6.40 3.48
CA GLN A 28 -9.41 -5.34 2.68
C GLN A 28 -10.48 -4.34 2.28
N MET A 29 -10.22 -3.06 2.54
CA MET A 29 -11.15 -1.97 2.28
C MET A 29 -10.72 -1.17 1.06
N PRO A 30 -11.67 -0.57 0.31
CA PRO A 30 -11.36 0.27 -0.83
C PRO A 30 -10.68 1.59 -0.42
N GLY A 31 -10.27 2.40 -1.40
CA GLY A 31 -9.56 3.66 -1.14
C GLY A 31 -10.36 4.73 -0.40
N LYS A 32 -11.70 4.65 -0.44
CA LYS A 32 -12.63 5.47 0.33
C LYS A 32 -13.75 4.60 0.86
N PHE A 33 -13.97 4.59 2.16
CA PHE A 33 -15.02 3.82 2.80
C PHE A 33 -15.41 4.45 4.14
N SER A 34 -16.52 4.00 4.70
CA SER A 34 -16.95 4.25 6.06
C SER A 34 -17.36 2.93 6.66
N GLU A 35 -16.99 2.66 7.91
CA GLU A 35 -17.28 1.38 8.57
C GLU A 35 -17.49 1.59 10.07
N GLN A 36 -18.39 0.80 10.66
CA GLN A 36 -18.53 0.74 12.11
C GLN A 36 -17.54 -0.27 12.70
N LEU A 37 -16.87 0.14 13.78
CA LEU A 37 -15.89 -0.67 14.47
C LEU A 37 -16.32 -0.91 15.91
N ASN A 38 -15.97 -2.09 16.41
CA ASN A 38 -16.19 -2.49 17.78
C ASN A 38 -14.91 -2.32 18.60
N LYS A 39 -15.06 -2.27 19.92
CA LYS A 39 -13.93 -2.24 20.84
C LYS A 39 -13.04 -3.47 20.61
N GLY A 40 -11.76 -3.24 20.33
CA GLY A 40 -10.78 -4.30 20.07
C GLY A 40 -10.51 -4.57 18.58
N ASP A 41 -11.29 -3.98 17.68
CA ASP A 41 -10.99 -4.03 16.24
C ASP A 41 -9.69 -3.25 15.96
N ILE A 42 -8.92 -3.74 14.98
CA ILE A 42 -7.65 -3.12 14.57
C ILE A 42 -7.79 -2.60 13.14
N ILE A 43 -7.45 -1.33 12.94
CA ILE A 43 -7.28 -0.74 11.62
C ILE A 43 -5.79 -0.67 11.31
N ARG A 44 -5.38 -1.16 10.13
CA ARG A 44 -4.05 -0.95 9.58
C ARG A 44 -4.17 -0.15 8.29
N ILE A 45 -3.58 1.05 8.32
CA ILE A 45 -3.50 1.95 7.16
C ILE A 45 -2.06 1.92 6.67
N GLU A 46 -1.85 1.34 5.50
CA GLU A 46 -0.57 1.35 4.80
C GLU A 46 -0.56 2.51 3.82
N ILE A 47 0.28 3.50 4.08
CA ILE A 47 0.41 4.68 3.22
C ILE A 47 1.24 4.31 1.98
N PRO A 48 0.83 4.74 0.76
CA PRO A 48 1.59 4.48 -0.46
C PRO A 48 3.00 5.05 -0.38
N GLY A 49 3.93 4.37 -1.05
CA GLY A 49 5.29 4.89 -1.27
C GLY A 49 5.38 5.66 -2.60
N GLY A 50 6.31 6.60 -2.70
CA GLY A 50 6.59 7.30 -3.97
C GLY A 50 7.19 6.37 -5.03
N GLY A 51 7.01 6.72 -6.31
CA GLY A 51 7.76 6.08 -7.41
C GLY A 51 9.22 6.55 -7.41
N SER A 52 10.12 5.71 -7.91
CA SER A 52 11.54 6.02 -7.95
C SER A 52 11.90 6.91 -9.15
N TYR A 53 13.08 7.53 -9.09
CA TYR A 53 13.67 8.31 -10.18
C TYR A 53 14.84 7.52 -10.81
N GLY A 54 14.90 7.48 -12.14
CA GLY A 54 15.98 6.85 -12.90
C GLY A 54 15.90 5.32 -12.92
N THR A 55 16.62 4.69 -13.84
CA THR A 55 16.83 3.25 -13.84
C THR A 55 17.76 2.87 -12.71
N THR A 56 17.28 2.12 -11.72
CA THR A 56 18.19 1.44 -10.80
C THR A 56 19.02 0.43 -11.61
N PRO A 57 20.36 0.43 -11.50
CA PRO A 57 21.13 -0.69 -12.01
C PRO A 57 20.56 -1.97 -11.39
N SER A 58 20.38 -3.01 -12.21
CA SER A 58 20.06 -4.35 -11.68
C SER A 58 21.00 -4.63 -10.51
N PRO A 59 20.51 -5.13 -9.36
CA PRO A 59 21.43 -5.60 -8.34
C PRO A 59 22.37 -6.61 -9.01
N GLU A 60 23.67 -6.32 -9.00
CA GLU A 60 24.68 -7.30 -9.39
C GLU A 60 24.41 -8.55 -8.54
N LYS A 61 24.15 -9.68 -9.22
CA LYS A 61 24.09 -10.96 -8.56
C LYS A 61 25.49 -11.21 -7.98
N LYS A 62 25.62 -11.06 -6.67
CA LYS A 62 26.82 -11.47 -5.94
C LYS A 62 26.83 -12.98 -5.74
#